data_AF-A0A849EUG8-F1
#
_entry.id   AF-A0A849EUG8-F1
#
_cell.length_a   1.000
_cell.length_b   1.000
_cell.length_c   1.000
_cell.angle_alpha   90.00
_cell.angle_beta   90.00
_cell.angle_gamma   90.00
#
_symmetry.space_group_name_H-M   'P 1'
#
loop_
_entity.id
_entity.type
_entity.pdbx_description
1 polymer ?
#
loop_
_entity_poly.entity_id
_entity_poly.type
_entity_poly.pdbx_seq_one_letter_code
_entity_poly.pdbx_strand_id
1 'polypeptide(L)'
;MMKYVLIVDDEEQLLLTMQAGFEPFKDRFQVLTAHNGKEATSLLASEHINLVVTDLKMPEMDGFELLAFIKNNFPEIPAIVMTAYASPDVEKRLTQSGLIRMLEKPVDFEELTQLILSLLEHESTGGVLSGISLPSFLQLIEMEQNTCLMEIKDASGQQGLLYFKEGRLYDAVCDKRKGDEAALHLLAMDKVKIRFRSLPSKQLKRNIETSLMNLIMESTRLKDEMASTSDQETVLDDSPPLGATDEDDLLKSEKGDDSMAELNEVLEKFKTVDGFQAVGAFSPNGEMVAECNVSGLNLAELGALANDVLLKAQKTTEIMNVGRGQLVHVEAPKAHVICRCLNEATDFAATASGRAHVHLVLIIDVDGNVAMGKMKVASAMQEVAEFFR
;
A
#
# COMPACT_ATOMS: atom_id res chain seq x y z
N MET A 1 4.24 -13.54 22.87
CA MET A 1 4.47 -12.31 23.65
C MET A 1 3.12 -11.90 24.19
N MET A 2 3.06 -11.43 25.43
CA MET A 2 1.80 -10.96 26.03
C MET A 2 1.33 -9.70 25.30
N LYS A 3 0.04 -9.62 24.95
CA LYS A 3 -0.54 -8.48 24.25
C LYS A 3 -1.16 -7.49 25.23
N TYR A 4 -1.07 -6.20 24.95
CA TYR A 4 -1.70 -5.15 25.77
C TYR A 4 -2.79 -4.43 24.99
N VAL A 5 -3.96 -4.31 25.62
CA VAL A 5 -5.10 -3.54 25.15
C VAL A 5 -5.25 -2.33 26.05
N LEU A 6 -5.18 -1.13 25.49
CA LEU A 6 -5.39 0.11 26.23
C LEU A 6 -6.84 0.55 26.09
N ILE A 7 -7.57 0.65 27.20
CA ILE A 7 -8.95 1.15 27.23
C ILE A 7 -8.97 2.57 27.81
N VAL A 8 -9.54 3.51 27.08
CA VAL A 8 -9.53 4.95 27.39
C VAL A 8 -10.96 5.46 27.49
N ASP A 9 -11.35 5.91 28.68
CA ASP A 9 -12.69 6.42 28.97
C ASP A 9 -12.65 7.28 30.23
N ASP A 10 -13.40 8.38 30.30
CA ASP A 10 -13.44 9.23 31.48
C ASP A 10 -14.36 8.70 32.60
N GLU A 11 -15.19 7.70 32.31
CA GLU A 11 -16.04 7.02 33.28
C GLU A 11 -15.26 5.92 34.02
N GLU A 12 -14.74 6.21 35.22
CA GLU A 12 -13.99 5.26 36.06
C GLU A 12 -14.73 3.92 36.29
N GLN A 13 -16.05 3.97 36.45
CA GLN A 13 -16.86 2.78 36.65
C GLN A 13 -16.90 1.87 35.41
N LEU A 14 -16.85 2.44 34.20
CA LEU A 14 -16.78 1.69 32.95
C LEU A 14 -15.42 1.01 32.82
N LEU A 15 -14.33 1.73 33.11
CA LEU A 15 -12.98 1.16 33.10
C LEU A 15 -12.85 -0.03 34.06
N LEU A 16 -13.34 0.10 35.29
CA LEU A 16 -13.34 -0.99 36.28
C LEU A 16 -14.18 -2.19 35.82
N THR A 17 -15.34 -1.93 35.22
CA THR A 17 -16.21 -2.99 34.67
C THR A 17 -15.53 -3.73 33.52
N MET A 18 -14.87 -3.01 32.62
CA MET A 18 -14.13 -3.59 31.49
C MET A 18 -12.92 -4.40 31.97
N GLN A 19 -12.13 -3.88 32.91
CA GLN A 19 -11.01 -4.63 33.50
C GLN A 19 -11.49 -5.95 34.12
N ALA A 20 -12.54 -5.90 34.95
CA ALA A 20 -13.09 -7.10 35.58
C ALA A 20 -13.69 -8.07 34.55
N GLY A 21 -14.39 -7.55 33.54
CA GLY A 21 -14.99 -8.36 32.47
C GLY A 21 -13.95 -9.08 31.62
N PHE A 22 -12.78 -8.47 31.40
CA PHE A 22 -11.70 -9.05 30.60
C PHE A 22 -10.71 -9.94 31.38
N GLU A 23 -10.83 -10.03 32.72
CA GLU A 23 -10.02 -10.93 33.56
C GLU A 23 -9.99 -12.41 33.07
N PRO A 24 -11.11 -13.01 32.57
CA PRO A 24 -11.08 -14.35 31.98
C PRO A 24 -10.19 -14.49 30.75
N PHE A 25 -9.82 -13.39 30.09
CA PHE A 25 -8.99 -13.35 28.87
C PHE A 25 -7.52 -13.00 29.14
N LYS A 26 -7.09 -12.92 30.41
CA LYS A 26 -5.72 -12.53 30.79
C LYS A 26 -4.59 -13.37 30.19
N ASP A 27 -4.89 -14.62 29.82
CA ASP A 27 -3.93 -15.50 29.15
C ASP A 27 -3.71 -15.12 27.68
N ARG A 28 -4.59 -14.28 27.11
CA ARG A 28 -4.54 -13.80 25.72
C ARG A 28 -4.03 -12.37 25.62
N PHE A 29 -4.51 -11.48 26.49
CA PHE A 29 -4.09 -10.08 26.56
C PHE A 29 -4.29 -9.49 27.95
N GLN A 30 -3.54 -8.44 28.27
CA GLN A 30 -3.72 -7.63 29.47
C GLN A 30 -4.36 -6.29 29.12
N VAL A 31 -5.20 -5.80 30.04
CA VAL A 31 -5.87 -4.51 29.90
C VAL A 31 -5.10 -3.46 30.70
N LEU A 32 -4.75 -2.37 30.04
CA LEU A 32 -4.33 -1.12 30.66
C LEU A 32 -5.46 -0.10 30.50
N THR A 33 -5.58 0.83 31.43
CA THR A 33 -6.64 1.84 31.41
C THR A 33 -6.07 3.24 31.50
N ALA A 34 -6.74 4.19 30.86
CA ALA A 34 -6.47 5.61 30.97
C ALA A 34 -7.78 6.40 31.07
N HIS A 35 -7.76 7.50 31.81
CA HIS A 35 -8.94 8.34 32.06
C HIS A 35 -9.15 9.44 31.01
N ASN A 36 -8.17 9.67 30.14
CA ASN A 36 -8.23 10.64 29.05
C ASN A 36 -7.14 10.39 28.00
N GLY A 37 -7.21 11.10 26.88
CA GLY A 37 -6.23 10.97 25.79
C GLY A 37 -4.78 11.26 26.21
N LYS A 38 -4.56 12.16 27.18
CA LYS A 38 -3.21 12.56 27.60
C LYS A 38 -2.52 11.46 28.42
N GLU A 39 -3.24 10.81 29.32
CA GLU A 39 -2.75 9.61 30.00
C GLU A 39 -2.51 8.47 29.00
N ALA A 40 -3.43 8.29 28.04
CA ALA A 40 -3.29 7.29 26.99
C ALA A 40 -2.02 7.49 26.14
N THR A 41 -1.71 8.73 25.73
CA THR A 41 -0.46 9.02 25.00
C THR A 41 0.80 8.75 25.82
N SER A 42 0.74 8.94 27.14
CA SER A 42 1.85 8.63 28.04
C SER A 42 2.09 7.12 28.10
N LEU A 43 1.02 6.32 28.22
CA LEU A 43 1.09 4.85 28.20
C LEU A 43 1.54 4.32 26.84
N LEU A 44 1.05 4.89 25.73
CA LEU A 44 1.50 4.54 24.38
C LEU A 44 3.01 4.75 24.17
N ALA A 45 3.60 5.73 24.87
CA ALA A 45 5.03 6.02 24.79
C ALA A 45 5.90 5.10 25.67
N SER A 46 5.36 4.59 26.79
CA SER A 46 6.10 3.79 27.76
C SER A 46 5.86 2.28 27.65
N GLU A 47 4.70 1.87 27.14
CA GLU A 47 4.25 0.47 27.09
C GLU A 47 4.06 -0.02 25.65
N HIS A 48 4.16 -1.34 25.46
CA HIS A 48 3.92 -1.95 24.14
C HIS A 48 2.42 -2.25 23.94
N ILE A 49 1.67 -1.25 23.50
CA ILE A 49 0.24 -1.38 23.23
C ILE A 49 0.00 -2.03 21.86
N ASN A 50 -0.90 -3.01 21.80
CA ASN A 50 -1.26 -3.72 20.58
C ASN A 50 -2.62 -3.30 20.01
N LEU A 51 -3.48 -2.70 20.83
CA LEU A 51 -4.80 -2.23 20.44
C LEU A 51 -5.25 -1.13 21.39
N VAL A 52 -5.91 -0.10 20.85
CA VAL A 52 -6.55 0.95 21.66
C VAL A 52 -8.06 0.86 21.55
N VAL A 53 -8.76 0.98 22.66
CA VAL A 53 -10.21 1.15 22.73
C VAL A 53 -10.45 2.52 23.38
N THR A 54 -11.17 3.43 22.74
CA THR A 54 -11.32 4.82 23.25
C THR A 54 -12.74 5.36 23.09
N ASP A 55 -13.20 6.16 24.05
CA ASP A 55 -14.30 7.11 23.78
C ASP A 55 -13.81 8.28 22.92
N LEU A 56 -14.74 8.94 22.23
CA LEU A 56 -14.52 10.21 21.55
C LEU A 56 -14.60 11.40 22.48
N LYS A 57 -15.48 11.37 23.48
CA LYS A 57 -15.75 12.55 24.31
C LYS A 57 -15.15 12.37 25.70
N MET A 58 -13.96 12.94 25.90
CA MET A 58 -13.23 12.89 27.16
C MET A 58 -12.65 14.27 27.48
N PRO A 59 -12.35 14.59 28.76
CA PRO A 59 -11.68 15.82 29.14
C PRO A 59 -10.20 15.82 28.78
N GLU A 60 -9.57 17.00 28.84
CA GLU A 60 -8.15 17.27 28.53
C GLU A 60 -7.72 17.03 27.07
N MET A 61 -7.86 15.82 26.59
CA MET A 61 -7.55 15.41 25.21
C MET A 61 -8.63 14.43 24.77
N ASP A 62 -9.36 14.79 23.73
CA ASP A 62 -10.49 14.02 23.26
C ASP A 62 -10.06 12.81 22.41
N GLY A 63 -11.01 11.92 22.09
CA GLY A 63 -10.70 10.72 21.32
C GLY A 63 -10.33 11.01 19.86
N PHE A 64 -10.77 12.13 19.28
CA PHE A 64 -10.33 12.49 17.93
C PHE A 64 -8.85 12.90 17.93
N GLU A 65 -8.45 13.70 18.91
CA GLU A 65 -7.05 14.07 19.12
C GLU A 65 -6.19 12.83 19.40
N LEU A 66 -6.70 11.87 20.19
CA LEU A 66 -6.00 10.62 20.48
C LEU A 66 -5.84 9.76 19.24
N LEU A 67 -6.89 9.60 18.43
CA LEU A 67 -6.82 8.86 17.17
C LEU A 67 -5.86 9.52 16.18
N ALA A 68 -5.83 10.85 16.10
CA ALA A 68 -4.86 11.58 15.28
C ALA A 68 -3.43 11.36 15.77
N PHE A 69 -3.20 11.36 17.09
CA PHE A 69 -1.91 11.07 17.69
C PHE A 69 -1.45 9.64 17.39
N ILE A 70 -2.31 8.63 17.57
CA ILE A 70 -2.02 7.23 17.27
C ILE A 70 -1.69 7.08 15.78
N LYS A 71 -2.51 7.65 14.89
CA LYS A 71 -2.27 7.58 13.43
C LYS A 71 -0.90 8.13 13.02
N ASN A 72 -0.43 9.19 13.67
CA ASN A 72 0.84 9.83 13.32
C ASN A 72 2.07 9.17 13.94
N ASN A 73 1.95 8.61 15.15
CA ASN A 73 3.09 8.10 15.91
C ASN A 73 3.14 6.57 16.01
N PHE A 74 2.00 5.91 15.89
CA PHE A 74 1.80 4.47 16.03
C PHE A 74 0.81 3.94 14.97
N PRO A 75 1.08 4.15 13.67
CA PRO A 75 0.15 3.86 12.58
C PRO A 75 -0.26 2.37 12.46
N GLU A 76 0.51 1.47 13.06
CA GLU A 76 0.26 0.04 13.10
C GLU A 76 -0.72 -0.42 14.19
N ILE A 77 -1.03 0.45 15.17
CA ILE A 77 -1.92 0.09 16.29
C ILE A 77 -3.38 0.30 15.85
N PRO A 78 -4.19 -0.77 15.74
CA PRO A 78 -5.62 -0.63 15.47
C PRO A 78 -6.35 0.02 16.65
N ALA A 79 -7.44 0.74 16.34
CA ALA A 79 -8.27 1.40 17.33
C ALA A 79 -9.75 0.98 17.22
N ILE A 80 -10.40 0.82 18.37
CA ILE A 80 -11.85 0.66 18.50
C ILE A 80 -12.38 1.92 19.18
N VAL A 81 -13.37 2.55 18.58
CA VAL A 81 -14.04 3.74 19.11
C VAL A 81 -15.36 3.33 19.73
N MET A 82 -15.57 3.65 21.01
CA MET A 82 -16.83 3.40 21.73
C MET A 82 -17.51 4.74 22.01
N THR A 83 -18.62 5.08 21.37
CA THR A 83 -19.21 6.41 21.56
C THR A 83 -20.74 6.40 21.60
N ALA A 84 -21.31 7.29 22.42
CA ALA A 84 -22.74 7.61 22.41
C ALA A 84 -23.12 8.63 21.31
N TYR A 85 -22.13 9.18 20.59
CA TYR A 85 -22.29 10.15 19.50
C TYR A 85 -22.01 9.54 18.14
N ALA A 86 -22.46 8.30 17.92
CA ALA A 86 -22.38 7.67 16.62
C ALA A 86 -23.29 8.42 15.64
N SER A 87 -22.70 9.02 14.62
CA SER A 87 -23.43 9.50 13.46
C SER A 87 -22.84 8.87 12.20
N PRO A 88 -23.64 8.65 11.15
CA PRO A 88 -23.13 8.10 9.89
C PRO A 88 -21.94 8.91 9.33
N ASP A 89 -21.93 10.23 9.58
CA ASP A 89 -20.83 11.11 9.17
C ASP A 89 -19.56 10.89 10.00
N VAL A 90 -19.69 10.66 11.31
CA VAL A 90 -18.56 10.36 12.21
C VAL A 90 -18.00 8.97 11.90
N GLU A 91 -18.88 7.97 11.73
CA GLU A 91 -18.52 6.60 11.36
C GLU A 91 -17.73 6.58 10.05
N LYS A 92 -18.25 7.25 9.01
CA LYS A 92 -17.60 7.34 7.71
C LYS A 92 -16.26 8.05 7.76
N ARG A 93 -16.09 9.07 8.62
CA ARG A 93 -14.81 9.78 8.78
C ARG A 93 -13.74 8.93 9.46
N LEU A 94 -14.14 8.14 10.46
CA LEU A 94 -13.21 7.37 11.28
C LEU A 94 -12.81 6.03 10.62
N THR A 95 -13.75 5.33 10.00
CA THR A 95 -13.53 3.97 9.45
C THR A 95 -12.78 3.94 8.11
N GLN A 96 -12.57 5.08 7.45
CA GLN A 96 -11.85 5.19 6.16
C GLN A 96 -10.42 4.63 6.17
N SER A 97 -9.78 4.56 7.33
CA SER A 97 -8.40 4.09 7.47
C SER A 97 -8.27 2.56 7.53
N GLY A 98 -9.37 1.80 7.62
CA GLY A 98 -9.37 0.34 7.73
C GLY A 98 -8.83 -0.22 9.06
N LEU A 99 -8.14 0.60 9.86
CA LEU A 99 -7.58 0.27 11.18
C LEU A 99 -8.42 0.76 12.36
N ILE A 100 -9.47 1.54 12.07
CA ILE A 100 -10.42 2.02 13.08
C ILE A 100 -11.74 1.26 12.92
N ARG A 101 -12.28 0.79 14.05
CA ARG A 101 -13.62 0.21 14.17
C ARG A 101 -14.43 1.06 15.14
N MET A 102 -15.75 1.00 15.04
CA MET A 102 -16.63 1.79 15.89
C MET A 102 -17.72 0.90 16.49
N LEU A 103 -18.04 1.12 17.77
CA LEU A 103 -19.13 0.53 18.50
C LEU A 103 -19.94 1.65 19.15
N GLU A 104 -21.26 1.55 19.07
CA GLU A 104 -22.18 2.51 19.69
C GLU A 104 -22.39 2.14 21.17
N LYS A 105 -22.37 3.14 22.06
CA LYS A 105 -22.74 2.94 23.47
C LYS A 105 -24.29 2.83 23.58
N PRO A 106 -24.84 1.87 24.34
CA PRO A 106 -24.17 0.95 25.25
C PRO A 106 -23.50 -0.23 24.51
N VAL A 107 -22.22 -0.45 24.81
CA VAL A 107 -21.41 -1.48 24.13
C VAL A 107 -21.77 -2.87 24.63
N ASP A 108 -22.06 -3.78 23.71
CA ASP A 108 -22.18 -5.20 24.02
C ASP A 108 -20.79 -5.77 24.32
N PHE A 109 -20.62 -6.35 25.52
CA PHE A 109 -19.35 -6.88 25.96
C PHE A 109 -18.87 -8.06 25.10
N GLU A 110 -19.78 -8.90 24.61
CA GLU A 110 -19.43 -10.03 23.74
C GLU A 110 -18.97 -9.53 22.37
N GLU A 111 -19.63 -8.51 21.82
CA GLU A 111 -19.23 -7.87 20.56
C GLU A 111 -17.84 -7.23 20.67
N LEU A 112 -17.62 -6.43 21.72
CA LEU A 112 -16.31 -5.80 21.98
C LEU A 112 -15.22 -6.87 22.14
N THR A 113 -15.51 -7.95 22.87
CA THR A 113 -14.57 -9.06 23.07
C THR A 113 -14.18 -9.70 21.73
N GLN A 114 -15.16 -10.06 20.89
CA GLN A 114 -14.89 -10.66 19.59
C GLN A 114 -14.06 -9.72 18.71
N LEU A 115 -14.38 -8.42 18.73
CA LEU A 115 -13.66 -7.42 17.95
C LEU A 115 -12.21 -7.28 18.40
N ILE A 116 -11.96 -7.16 19.71
CA ILE A 116 -10.60 -7.13 20.28
C ILE A 116 -9.83 -8.38 19.87
N LEU A 117 -10.41 -9.57 20.05
CA LEU A 117 -9.74 -10.82 19.72
C LEU A 117 -9.39 -10.90 18.23
N SER A 118 -10.31 -10.52 17.34
CA SER A 118 -10.07 -10.51 15.90
C SER A 118 -8.92 -9.58 15.52
N LEU A 119 -8.89 -8.36 16.06
CA LEU A 119 -7.86 -7.36 15.75
C LEU A 119 -6.51 -7.73 16.35
N LEU A 120 -6.49 -8.36 17.52
CA LEU A 120 -5.26 -8.90 18.10
C LEU A 120 -4.75 -10.12 17.32
N GLU A 121 -5.60 -10.96 16.75
CA GLU A 121 -5.18 -12.09 15.90
C GLU A 121 -4.62 -11.63 14.55
N HIS A 122 -5.10 -10.49 14.04
CA HIS A 122 -4.59 -9.81 12.86
C HIS A 122 -3.35 -8.95 13.16
N GLU A 123 -2.28 -9.55 13.70
CA GLU A 123 -0.96 -8.91 13.71
C GLU A 123 -0.46 -8.74 12.26
N SER A 124 -0.27 -7.48 11.87
CA SER A 124 0.42 -6.98 10.67
C SER A 124 0.28 -7.88 9.45
N THR A 125 -0.66 -7.56 8.57
CA THR A 125 -0.85 -8.20 7.25
C THR A 125 0.50 -8.43 6.57
N GLY A 126 1.02 -9.63 6.76
CA GLY A 126 2.07 -10.17 5.93
C GLY A 126 1.46 -10.43 4.57
N GLY A 127 1.81 -9.61 3.60
CA GLY A 127 1.39 -9.82 2.23
C GLY A 127 1.94 -11.16 1.74
N VAL A 128 1.08 -11.95 1.08
CA VAL A 128 1.58 -12.91 0.11
C VAL A 128 2.10 -12.08 -1.06
N LEU A 129 3.35 -12.25 -1.48
CA LEU A 129 3.79 -11.66 -2.75
C LEU A 129 3.08 -12.42 -3.88
N SER A 130 1.96 -11.90 -4.34
CA SER A 130 1.31 -12.33 -5.59
C SER A 130 1.60 -11.28 -6.66
N GLY A 131 2.39 -11.64 -7.68
CA GLY A 131 2.67 -10.79 -8.84
C GLY A 131 4.05 -10.12 -8.89
N ILE A 132 4.87 -10.23 -7.82
CA ILE A 132 6.26 -9.74 -7.81
C ILE A 132 7.15 -10.82 -7.22
N SER A 133 8.28 -11.12 -7.89
CA SER A 133 9.26 -12.08 -7.37
C SER A 133 9.95 -11.53 -6.11
N LEU A 134 10.31 -12.40 -5.16
CA LEU A 134 11.10 -12.01 -3.99
C LEU A 134 12.38 -11.23 -4.38
N PRO A 135 13.17 -11.63 -5.39
CA PRO A 135 14.29 -10.83 -5.92
C PRO A 135 13.92 -9.40 -6.30
N SER A 136 12.85 -9.21 -7.08
CA SER A 136 12.37 -7.88 -7.49
C SER A 136 11.95 -7.04 -6.30
N PHE A 137 11.36 -7.68 -5.28
CA PHE A 137 10.95 -7.00 -4.06
C PHE A 137 12.15 -6.54 -3.21
N LEU A 138 13.20 -7.36 -3.11
CA LEU A 138 14.42 -6.96 -2.39
C LEU A 138 15.15 -5.80 -3.10
N GLN A 139 15.11 -5.74 -4.44
CA GLN A 139 15.66 -4.61 -5.20
C GLN A 139 14.95 -3.29 -4.86
N LEU A 140 13.63 -3.31 -4.65
CA LEU A 140 12.88 -2.12 -4.22
C LEU A 140 13.36 -1.62 -2.86
N ILE A 141 13.59 -2.52 -1.91
CA ILE A 141 14.12 -2.16 -0.58
C ILE A 141 15.51 -1.52 -0.71
N GLU A 142 16.37 -2.05 -1.59
CA GLU A 142 17.70 -1.49 -1.85
C GLU A 142 17.61 -0.09 -2.47
N MET A 143 16.72 0.12 -3.43
CA MET A 143 16.51 1.42 -4.09
C MET A 143 15.90 2.48 -3.17
N GLU A 144 14.95 2.10 -2.32
CA GLU A 144 14.28 3.02 -1.39
C GLU A 144 15.10 3.28 -0.11
N GLN A 145 16.27 2.66 0.04
CA GLN A 145 17.12 2.76 1.23
C GLN A 145 16.40 2.35 2.53
N ASN A 146 15.43 1.44 2.42
CA ASN A 146 14.59 1.04 3.55
C ASN A 146 15.38 0.22 4.58
N THR A 147 15.02 0.42 5.85
CA THR A 147 15.64 -0.24 7.01
C THR A 147 14.57 -1.09 7.69
N CYS A 148 14.67 -2.41 7.58
CA CYS A 148 13.65 -3.33 8.08
C CYS A 148 14.18 -4.73 8.39
N LEU A 149 13.45 -5.45 9.23
CA LEU A 149 13.56 -6.90 9.35
C LEU A 149 12.43 -7.53 8.55
N MET A 150 12.78 -8.42 7.62
CA MET A 150 11.82 -9.14 6.81
C MET A 150 11.77 -10.61 7.24
N GLU A 151 10.59 -11.12 7.56
CA GLU A 151 10.33 -12.54 7.71
C GLU A 151 9.81 -13.11 6.39
N ILE A 152 10.41 -14.20 5.95
CA ILE A 152 10.03 -14.93 4.74
C ILE A 152 9.54 -16.31 5.17
N LYS A 153 8.40 -16.73 4.64
CA LYS A 153 7.86 -18.07 4.87
C LYS A 153 7.25 -18.64 3.59
N ASP A 154 7.63 -19.85 3.19
CA ASP A 154 7.00 -20.52 2.06
C ASP A 154 5.77 -21.36 2.46
N ALA A 155 5.19 -22.04 1.47
CA ALA A 155 4.08 -22.96 1.68
C ALA A 155 4.48 -24.27 2.40
N SER A 156 5.76 -24.68 2.31
CA SER A 156 6.26 -25.90 2.97
C SER A 156 6.44 -25.71 4.49
N GLY A 157 6.42 -24.46 4.95
CA GLY A 157 6.58 -24.09 6.36
C GLY A 157 8.01 -23.68 6.71
N GLN A 158 8.93 -23.70 5.73
CA GLN A 158 10.27 -23.17 5.90
C GLN A 158 10.21 -21.65 6.06
N GLN A 159 11.06 -21.13 6.96
CA GLN A 159 11.06 -19.72 7.33
C GLN A 159 12.48 -19.20 7.51
N GLY A 160 12.65 -17.92 7.23
CA GLY A 160 13.88 -17.21 7.57
C GLY A 160 13.71 -15.71 7.62
N LEU A 161 14.81 -15.04 7.91
CA LEU A 161 14.89 -13.62 8.21
C LEU A 161 15.91 -12.96 7.30
N LEU A 162 15.57 -11.80 6.74
CA LEU A 162 16.49 -10.89 6.05
C LEU A 162 16.56 -9.57 6.79
N TYR A 163 17.78 -9.10 7.05
CA TYR A 163 18.02 -7.86 7.76
C TYR A 163 18.51 -6.78 6.80
N PHE A 164 17.71 -5.74 6.59
CA PHE A 164 18.06 -4.60 5.76
C PHE A 164 18.35 -3.37 6.60
N LYS A 165 19.42 -2.64 6.27
CA LYS A 165 19.71 -1.34 6.86
C LYS A 165 20.21 -0.39 5.77
N GLU A 166 19.52 0.74 5.65
CA GLU A 166 19.75 1.76 4.61
C GLU A 166 19.75 1.13 3.20
N GLY A 167 18.79 0.24 2.94
CA GLY A 167 18.64 -0.50 1.68
C GLY A 167 19.63 -1.67 1.50
N ARG A 168 20.69 -1.75 2.30
CA ARG A 168 21.67 -2.83 2.18
C ARG A 168 21.23 -4.06 2.96
N LEU A 169 21.38 -5.24 2.36
CA LEU A 169 21.22 -6.51 3.05
C LEU A 169 22.43 -6.77 3.96
N TYR A 170 22.22 -6.75 5.28
CA TYR A 170 23.27 -6.87 6.30
C TYR A 170 23.50 -8.31 6.76
N ASP A 171 22.42 -9.08 6.91
CA ASP A 171 22.46 -10.47 7.36
C ASP A 171 21.22 -11.22 6.88
N ALA A 172 21.32 -12.55 6.88
CA ALA A 172 20.22 -13.45 6.61
C ALA A 172 20.34 -14.68 7.52
N VAL A 173 19.20 -15.23 7.94
CA VAL A 173 19.15 -16.45 8.76
C VAL A 173 18.02 -17.33 8.26
N CYS A 174 18.34 -18.59 7.95
CA CYS A 174 17.36 -19.60 7.57
C CYS A 174 17.81 -20.94 8.14
N ASP A 175 17.00 -21.54 9.00
CA ASP A 175 17.33 -22.77 9.74
C ASP A 175 18.71 -22.71 10.44
N LYS A 176 19.69 -23.46 9.92
CA LYS A 176 21.08 -23.51 10.41
C LYS A 176 22.06 -22.64 9.60
N ARG A 177 21.60 -22.04 8.50
CA ARG A 177 22.39 -21.19 7.60
C ARG A 177 22.38 -19.74 8.08
N LYS A 178 23.46 -19.00 7.80
CA LYS A 178 23.60 -17.57 8.08
C LYS A 178 24.33 -16.85 6.94
N GLY A 179 24.18 -15.53 6.87
CA GLY A 179 24.86 -14.70 5.86
C GLY A 179 24.49 -15.09 4.44
N ASP A 180 25.46 -15.08 3.52
CA ASP A 180 25.24 -15.31 2.09
C ASP A 180 24.51 -16.63 1.81
N GLU A 181 24.86 -17.72 2.50
CA GLU A 181 24.20 -19.03 2.30
C GLU A 181 22.71 -19.01 2.67
N ALA A 182 22.33 -18.27 3.71
CA ALA A 182 20.94 -18.11 4.08
C ALA A 182 20.20 -17.22 3.08
N ALA A 183 20.85 -16.14 2.62
CA ALA A 183 20.26 -15.23 1.64
C ALA A 183 19.98 -15.95 0.30
N LEU A 184 20.96 -16.71 -0.21
CA LEU A 184 20.79 -17.51 -1.43
C LEU A 184 19.63 -18.51 -1.29
N HIS A 185 19.56 -19.20 -0.16
CA HIS A 185 18.49 -20.16 0.09
C HIS A 185 17.11 -19.50 0.15
N LEU A 186 16.99 -18.34 0.80
CA LEU A 186 15.73 -17.61 0.92
C LEU A 186 15.27 -17.05 -0.43
N LEU A 187 16.21 -16.50 -1.22
CA LEU A 187 15.96 -16.05 -2.59
C LEU A 187 15.55 -17.20 -3.52
N ALA A 188 16.04 -18.40 -3.24
CA ALA A 188 15.70 -19.62 -3.95
C ALA A 188 14.29 -20.17 -3.63
N MET A 189 13.54 -19.57 -2.70
CA MET A 189 12.18 -20.04 -2.38
C MET A 189 11.16 -19.56 -3.42
N ASP A 190 10.13 -20.37 -3.64
CA ASP A 190 8.98 -20.03 -4.50
C ASP A 190 7.75 -19.74 -3.65
N LYS A 191 6.94 -18.76 -4.09
CA LYS A 191 5.67 -18.38 -3.45
C LYS A 191 5.79 -18.18 -1.94
N VAL A 192 6.45 -17.09 -1.56
CA VAL A 192 6.68 -16.74 -0.16
C VAL A 192 5.66 -15.73 0.36
N LYS A 193 5.35 -15.84 1.65
CA LYS A 193 4.70 -14.81 2.46
C LYS A 193 5.77 -13.96 3.13
N ILE A 194 5.58 -12.65 3.08
CA ILE A 194 6.51 -11.69 3.66
C ILE A 194 5.85 -10.97 4.82
N ARG A 195 6.57 -10.78 5.92
CA ARG A 195 6.17 -9.89 7.03
C ARG A 195 7.29 -8.91 7.34
N PHE A 196 6.93 -7.67 7.64
CA PHE A 196 7.88 -6.66 8.11
C PHE A 196 7.84 -6.58 9.62
N ARG A 197 9.01 -6.42 10.22
CA ARG A 197 9.19 -6.08 11.62
C ARG A 197 10.20 -4.94 11.76
N SER A 198 10.08 -4.21 12.84
CA SER A 198 11.12 -3.26 13.27
C SER A 198 12.40 -4.01 13.63
N LEU A 199 13.55 -3.45 13.29
CA LEU A 199 14.83 -4.04 13.63
C LEU A 199 15.04 -4.03 15.16
N PRO A 200 15.65 -5.08 15.72
CA PRO A 200 16.01 -5.09 17.13
C PRO A 200 17.02 -3.99 17.45
N SER A 201 16.91 -3.38 18.63
CA SER A 201 17.76 -2.26 19.11
C SER A 201 19.25 -2.61 19.32
N LYS A 202 19.64 -3.89 19.15
CA LYS A 202 21.04 -4.32 19.21
C LYS A 202 21.79 -3.99 17.92
N GLN A 203 23.07 -3.66 18.06
CA GLN A 203 23.96 -3.40 16.93
C GLN A 203 24.05 -4.63 16.01
N LEU A 204 23.55 -4.50 14.79
CA LEU A 204 23.58 -5.57 13.80
C LEU A 204 24.99 -5.71 13.22
N LYS A 205 25.55 -6.92 13.26
CA LYS A 205 26.83 -7.22 12.59
C LYS A 205 26.53 -7.53 11.13
N ARG A 206 27.26 -6.89 10.21
CA ARG A 206 27.19 -7.22 8.78
C ARG A 206 27.89 -8.56 8.55
N ASN A 207 27.12 -9.56 8.10
CA ASN A 207 27.61 -10.90 7.78
C ASN A 207 27.42 -11.24 6.29
N ILE A 208 26.81 -10.34 5.52
CA ILE A 208 26.67 -10.43 4.06
C ILE A 208 27.58 -9.40 3.41
N GLU A 209 28.60 -9.88 2.70
CA GLU A 209 29.55 -9.03 1.97
C GLU A 209 29.18 -8.89 0.49
N THR A 210 28.57 -9.93 -0.07
CA THR A 210 28.10 -9.99 -1.45
C THR A 210 26.97 -8.99 -1.72
N SER A 211 26.97 -8.38 -2.90
CA SER A 211 25.91 -7.45 -3.31
C SER A 211 24.58 -8.19 -3.53
N LEU A 212 23.47 -7.48 -3.33
CA LEU A 212 22.14 -8.05 -3.55
C LEU A 212 21.97 -8.58 -4.98
N MET A 213 22.47 -7.84 -5.98
CA MET A 213 22.46 -8.28 -7.38
C MET A 213 23.17 -9.63 -7.60
N ASN A 214 24.36 -9.80 -7.01
CA ASN A 214 25.11 -11.06 -7.15
C ASN A 214 24.41 -12.22 -6.45
N LEU A 215 23.82 -11.98 -5.27
CA LEU A 215 23.00 -12.98 -4.58
C LEU A 215 21.77 -13.37 -5.40
N ILE A 216 21.11 -12.42 -6.05
CA ILE A 216 19.97 -12.67 -6.93
C ILE A 216 20.41 -13.54 -8.12
N MET A 217 21.45 -13.13 -8.84
CA MET A 217 21.96 -13.87 -10.01
C MET A 217 22.35 -15.31 -9.66
N GLU A 218 23.08 -15.48 -8.56
CA GLU A 218 23.52 -16.80 -8.11
C GLU A 218 22.35 -17.66 -7.63
N SER A 219 21.35 -17.07 -6.96
CA SER A 219 20.14 -17.80 -6.56
C SER A 219 19.33 -18.28 -7.77
N THR A 220 19.23 -17.48 -8.83
CA THR A 220 18.55 -17.87 -10.09
C THR A 220 19.31 -18.99 -10.79
N ARG A 221 20.65 -18.92 -10.86
CA ARG A 221 21.48 -20.00 -11.41
C ARG A 221 21.25 -21.32 -10.67
N LEU A 222 21.22 -21.28 -9.34
CA LEU A 222 20.97 -22.47 -8.52
C LEU A 222 19.56 -23.03 -8.73
N LYS A 223 18.53 -22.18 -8.89
CA LYS A 223 17.17 -22.62 -9.24
C LYS A 223 17.12 -23.32 -10.59
N ASP A 224 17.74 -22.75 -11.62
CA ASP A 224 17.73 -23.28 -12.99
C ASP A 224 18.49 -24.61 -13.09
N GLU A 225 19.58 -24.79 -12.33
CA GLU A 225 20.31 -26.06 -12.23
C GLU A 225 19.48 -27.16 -11.57
N MET A 226 18.62 -26.80 -10.62
CA MET A 226 17.69 -27.73 -9.96
C MET A 226 16.45 -28.04 -10.81
N ALA A 227 16.04 -27.14 -11.71
CA ALA A 227 14.91 -27.33 -12.63
C ALA A 227 15.31 -28.06 -13.92
N SER A 228 16.53 -27.87 -14.43
CA SER A 228 17.04 -28.51 -15.65
C SER A 228 17.38 -29.99 -15.50
N THR A 229 17.33 -30.54 -14.28
CA THR A 229 17.49 -31.98 -14.03
C THR A 229 16.21 -32.79 -14.19
N SER A 230 15.04 -32.17 -14.44
CA SER A 230 13.75 -32.87 -14.58
C SER A 230 13.20 -33.00 -16.00
N ASP A 231 13.71 -32.28 -17.00
CA ASP A 231 13.15 -32.29 -18.36
C ASP A 231 14.19 -32.72 -19.41
N GLN A 232 14.22 -34.02 -19.73
CA GLN A 232 14.80 -34.52 -20.98
C GLN A 232 13.73 -35.15 -21.87
N GLU A 233 13.84 -34.82 -23.16
CA GLU A 233 13.17 -35.37 -24.36
C GLU A 233 11.83 -34.75 -24.78
N THR A 234 11.88 -33.81 -25.73
CA THR A 234 11.45 -34.06 -27.12
C THR A 234 11.91 -32.95 -28.07
N VAL A 235 12.28 -33.35 -29.28
CA VAL A 235 13.01 -32.60 -30.31
C VAL A 235 12.11 -32.36 -31.53
N LEU A 236 12.42 -31.31 -32.31
CA LEU A 236 12.03 -30.97 -33.70
C LEU A 236 10.67 -30.24 -33.82
N ASP A 237 10.54 -29.13 -34.55
CA ASP A 237 10.88 -28.95 -35.97
C ASP A 237 11.08 -27.46 -36.38
N ASP A 238 11.85 -27.30 -37.45
CA ASP A 238 12.50 -26.12 -38.02
C ASP A 238 11.67 -25.56 -39.20
N SER A 239 11.57 -24.23 -39.36
CA SER A 239 11.80 -23.48 -40.63
C SER A 239 11.00 -22.16 -40.80
N PRO A 240 11.52 -21.16 -41.55
CA PRO A 240 11.20 -19.72 -41.42
C PRO A 240 10.73 -19.08 -42.79
N PRO A 241 10.98 -17.77 -43.13
CA PRO A 241 9.94 -16.72 -43.26
C PRO A 241 9.79 -16.12 -44.69
N LEU A 242 8.74 -15.31 -44.91
CA LEU A 242 8.51 -14.42 -46.08
C LEU A 242 7.71 -13.20 -45.58
N GLY A 243 7.85 -11.95 -46.04
CA GLY A 243 8.56 -11.31 -47.14
C GLY A 243 7.99 -9.88 -47.26
N ALA A 244 8.82 -8.90 -47.61
CA ALA A 244 8.47 -7.47 -47.76
C ALA A 244 7.71 -7.15 -49.06
N THR A 245 6.99 -6.03 -49.11
CA THR A 245 6.97 -5.07 -50.25
C THR A 245 6.43 -3.70 -49.83
N ASP A 246 7.11 -2.68 -50.37
CA ASP A 246 6.99 -1.23 -50.23
C ASP A 246 5.77 -0.59 -50.94
N GLU A 247 5.41 0.65 -50.59
CA GLU A 247 5.61 1.89 -51.40
C GLU A 247 4.72 3.07 -50.93
N ASP A 248 5.42 4.18 -50.64
CA ASP A 248 5.16 5.64 -50.70
C ASP A 248 3.75 6.21 -51.03
N ASP A 249 3.33 7.30 -50.35
CA ASP A 249 3.63 8.69 -50.79
C ASP A 249 3.00 9.82 -49.92
N LEU A 250 3.81 10.87 -49.69
CA LEU A 250 3.52 12.31 -49.62
C LEU A 250 2.61 12.98 -48.54
N LEU A 251 3.30 13.56 -47.53
CA LEU A 251 3.45 15.01 -47.25
C LEU A 251 2.20 15.94 -47.08
N LYS A 252 1.89 16.33 -45.83
CA LYS A 252 2.10 17.70 -45.22
C LYS A 252 1.09 18.07 -44.11
N SER A 253 1.65 18.66 -43.04
CA SER A 253 1.05 19.48 -41.96
C SER A 253 0.05 18.75 -41.06
N GLU A 254 0.12 18.77 -39.73
CA GLU A 254 0.36 19.89 -38.81
C GLU A 254 1.06 19.40 -37.53
N LYS A 255 1.75 20.30 -36.83
CA LYS A 255 2.51 20.09 -35.57
C LYS A 255 1.67 19.63 -34.35
N GLY A 256 0.46 19.09 -34.57
CA GLY A 256 -0.45 18.60 -33.52
C GLY A 256 -0.67 17.09 -33.48
N ASP A 257 -0.25 16.34 -34.50
CA ASP A 257 -0.55 14.90 -34.62
C ASP A 257 0.53 14.01 -33.95
N ASP A 258 1.80 14.41 -34.02
CA ASP A 258 2.93 13.70 -33.37
C ASP A 258 2.79 13.66 -31.84
N SER A 259 2.39 14.77 -31.22
CA SER A 259 2.26 14.86 -29.75
C SER A 259 1.15 13.94 -29.21
N MET A 260 0.09 13.72 -29.99
CA MET A 260 -1.01 12.85 -29.59
C MET A 260 -0.67 11.37 -29.79
N ALA A 261 0.08 11.04 -30.85
CA ALA A 261 0.63 9.70 -31.05
C ALA A 261 1.59 9.31 -29.91
N GLU A 262 2.50 10.21 -29.55
CA GLU A 262 3.44 10.02 -28.44
C GLU A 262 2.71 9.87 -27.08
N LEU A 263 1.69 10.69 -26.80
CA LEU A 263 0.89 10.55 -25.57
C LEU A 263 0.17 9.19 -25.50
N ASN A 264 -0.37 8.71 -26.63
CA ASN A 264 -0.99 7.39 -26.69
C ASN A 264 0.03 6.26 -26.46
N GLU A 265 1.28 6.39 -26.94
CA GLU A 265 2.35 5.44 -26.62
C GLU A 265 2.69 5.41 -25.12
N VAL A 266 2.63 6.55 -24.42
CA VAL A 266 2.79 6.57 -22.96
C VAL A 266 1.66 5.81 -22.28
N LEU A 267 0.42 6.00 -22.72
CA LEU A 267 -0.75 5.32 -22.17
C LEU A 267 -0.76 3.82 -22.49
N GLU A 268 -0.28 3.41 -23.67
CA GLU A 268 -0.12 1.99 -24.07
C GLU A 268 0.73 1.20 -23.06
N LYS A 269 1.74 1.83 -22.44
CA LYS A 269 2.61 1.20 -21.43
C LYS A 269 1.82 0.71 -20.21
N PHE A 270 0.59 1.20 -19.97
CA PHE A 270 -0.27 0.77 -18.87
C PHE A 270 -0.89 -0.62 -19.09
N LYS A 271 -0.92 -1.14 -20.33
CA LYS A 271 -1.35 -2.53 -20.59
C LYS A 271 -0.52 -3.58 -19.84
N THR A 272 0.68 -3.21 -19.39
CA THR A 272 1.54 -4.06 -18.55
C THR A 272 1.07 -4.18 -17.10
N VAL A 273 0.14 -3.33 -16.66
CA VAL A 273 -0.45 -3.41 -15.31
C VAL A 273 -1.41 -4.59 -15.27
N ASP A 274 -1.20 -5.48 -14.32
CA ASP A 274 -2.07 -6.64 -14.14
C ASP A 274 -3.51 -6.21 -13.82
N GLY A 275 -4.49 -6.77 -14.52
CA GLY A 275 -5.89 -6.36 -14.48
C GLY A 275 -6.21 -5.03 -15.17
N PHE A 276 -5.31 -4.46 -15.98
CA PHE A 276 -5.57 -3.21 -16.72
C PHE A 276 -6.85 -3.27 -17.55
N GLN A 277 -7.74 -2.28 -17.40
CA GLN A 277 -8.98 -2.14 -18.17
C GLN A 277 -8.97 -0.91 -19.08
N ALA A 278 -8.54 0.23 -18.55
CA ALA A 278 -8.43 1.47 -19.30
C ALA A 278 -7.57 2.52 -18.56
N VAL A 279 -6.94 3.43 -19.28
CA VAL A 279 -6.34 4.66 -18.70
C VAL A 279 -6.65 5.85 -19.61
N GLY A 280 -6.91 7.01 -19.02
CA GLY A 280 -7.12 8.24 -19.76
C GLY A 280 -6.43 9.43 -19.12
N ALA A 281 -5.98 10.35 -19.97
CA ALA A 281 -5.51 11.68 -19.59
C ALA A 281 -6.65 12.68 -19.71
N PHE A 282 -6.86 13.48 -18.68
CA PHE A 282 -7.97 14.41 -18.55
C PHE A 282 -7.47 15.82 -18.23
N SER A 283 -8.17 16.81 -18.79
CA SER A 283 -8.04 18.19 -18.36
C SER A 283 -8.64 18.38 -16.96
N PRO A 284 -8.33 19.49 -16.27
CA PRO A 284 -8.93 19.81 -14.97
C PRO A 284 -10.45 19.95 -15.01
N ASN A 285 -11.02 20.25 -16.18
CA ASN A 285 -12.46 20.37 -16.38
C ASN A 285 -13.14 19.02 -16.64
N GLY A 286 -12.38 17.92 -16.68
CA GLY A 286 -12.88 16.57 -16.90
C GLY A 286 -13.02 16.21 -18.37
N GLU A 287 -12.44 16.99 -19.28
CA GLU A 287 -12.40 16.64 -20.71
C GLU A 287 -11.31 15.60 -20.94
N MET A 288 -11.66 14.50 -21.58
CA MET A 288 -10.71 13.45 -21.93
C MET A 288 -9.88 13.88 -23.13
N VAL A 289 -8.55 13.85 -22.98
CA VAL A 289 -7.59 14.26 -24.02
C VAL A 289 -7.09 13.04 -24.79
N ALA A 290 -6.75 11.97 -24.09
CA ALA A 290 -6.28 10.72 -24.69
C ALA A 290 -6.71 9.53 -23.82
N GLU A 291 -6.84 8.35 -24.43
CA GLU A 291 -7.15 7.12 -23.72
C GLU A 291 -6.44 5.90 -24.32
N CYS A 292 -6.22 4.90 -23.48
CA CYS A 292 -5.96 3.52 -23.87
C CYS A 292 -7.01 2.65 -23.18
N ASN A 293 -7.87 1.98 -23.95
CA ASN A 293 -9.05 1.31 -23.43
C ASN A 293 -9.22 -0.06 -24.09
N VAL A 294 -9.12 -1.13 -23.29
CA VAL A 294 -9.19 -2.53 -23.77
C VAL A 294 -10.49 -3.22 -23.39
N SER A 295 -11.33 -2.55 -22.59
CA SER A 295 -12.50 -3.12 -21.94
C SER A 295 -13.83 -2.56 -22.47
N GLY A 296 -13.78 -1.57 -23.36
CA GLY A 296 -14.95 -0.93 -23.94
C GLY A 296 -15.74 -0.06 -22.94
N LEU A 297 -15.13 0.28 -21.80
CA LEU A 297 -15.72 1.16 -20.79
C LEU A 297 -15.93 2.56 -21.37
N ASN A 298 -16.99 3.26 -20.95
CA ASN A 298 -17.15 4.70 -21.25
C ASN A 298 -16.22 5.53 -20.36
N LEU A 299 -14.93 5.57 -20.73
CA LEU A 299 -13.90 6.19 -19.90
C LEU A 299 -14.06 7.70 -19.80
N ALA A 300 -14.64 8.36 -20.82
CA ALA A 300 -14.91 9.79 -20.80
C ALA A 300 -15.84 10.17 -19.63
N GLU A 301 -16.94 9.44 -19.45
CA GLU A 301 -17.91 9.69 -18.39
C GLU A 301 -17.36 9.28 -17.01
N LEU A 302 -16.74 8.09 -16.92
CA LEU A 302 -16.14 7.60 -15.67
C LEU A 302 -14.99 8.50 -15.19
N GLY A 303 -14.15 8.96 -16.12
CA GLY A 303 -13.01 9.81 -15.81
C GLY A 303 -13.42 11.22 -15.42
N ALA A 304 -14.46 11.79 -16.03
CA ALA A 304 -15.03 13.07 -15.60
C ALA A 304 -15.55 13.01 -14.15
N LEU A 305 -16.22 11.91 -13.79
CA LEU A 305 -16.68 11.68 -12.40
C LEU A 305 -15.49 11.50 -11.44
N ALA A 306 -14.49 10.69 -11.82
CA ALA A 306 -13.29 10.48 -11.02
C ALA A 306 -12.51 11.79 -10.79
N ASN A 307 -12.49 12.66 -11.80
CA ASN A 307 -11.90 13.99 -11.71
C ASN A 307 -12.61 14.87 -10.66
N ASP A 308 -13.95 14.93 -10.67
CA ASP A 308 -14.71 15.70 -9.67
C ASP A 308 -14.42 15.20 -8.23
N VAL A 309 -14.28 13.89 -8.04
CA VAL A 309 -13.89 13.31 -6.74
C VAL A 309 -12.47 13.75 -6.34
N LEU A 310 -11.51 13.74 -7.27
CA LEU A 310 -10.14 14.18 -7.04
C LEU A 310 -10.09 15.66 -6.62
N LEU A 311 -10.79 16.54 -7.33
CA LEU A 311 -10.85 17.97 -7.03
C LEU A 311 -11.46 18.25 -5.64
N LYS A 312 -12.52 17.52 -5.27
CA LYS A 312 -13.12 17.60 -3.93
C LYS A 312 -12.16 17.12 -2.84
N ALA A 313 -11.41 16.03 -3.11
CA ALA A 313 -10.39 15.53 -2.19
C ALA A 313 -9.27 16.58 -2.00
N GLN A 314 -8.78 17.18 -3.07
CA GLN A 314 -7.79 18.26 -3.05
C GLN A 314 -8.23 19.44 -2.17
N LYS A 315 -9.43 19.96 -2.44
CA LYS A 315 -10.02 21.06 -1.66
C LYS A 315 -10.14 20.71 -0.18
N THR A 316 -10.53 19.47 0.12
CA THR A 316 -10.67 18.99 1.51
C THR A 316 -9.31 18.93 2.20
N THR A 317 -8.29 18.36 1.57
CA THR A 317 -6.93 18.27 2.14
C THR A 317 -6.30 19.64 2.37
N GLU A 318 -6.60 20.62 1.52
CA GLU A 318 -6.15 22.00 1.69
C GLU A 318 -6.84 22.69 2.88
N ILE A 319 -8.16 22.52 3.04
CA ILE A 319 -8.91 23.00 4.21
C ILE A 319 -8.38 22.39 5.50
N MET A 320 -8.00 21.11 5.46
CA MET A 320 -7.41 20.39 6.60
C MET A 320 -5.96 20.81 6.88
N ASN A 321 -5.34 21.65 6.03
CA ASN A 321 -3.96 22.08 6.14
C ASN A 321 -2.93 20.93 6.17
N VAL A 322 -3.22 19.83 5.46
CA VAL A 322 -2.35 18.64 5.36
C VAL A 322 -1.63 18.55 4.01
N GLY A 323 -1.61 19.65 3.26
CA GLY A 323 -1.07 19.71 1.91
C GLY A 323 -2.08 19.30 0.84
N ARG A 324 -1.64 19.25 -0.42
CA ARG A 324 -2.51 18.95 -1.57
C ARG A 324 -2.59 17.44 -1.83
N GLY A 325 -3.79 16.89 -1.77
CA GLY A 325 -4.05 15.53 -2.21
C GLY A 325 -3.71 15.36 -3.70
N GLN A 326 -2.78 14.46 -4.03
CA GLN A 326 -2.40 14.24 -5.43
C GLN A 326 -3.01 12.97 -6.02
N LEU A 327 -3.56 12.07 -5.20
CA LEU A 327 -4.08 10.79 -5.64
C LEU A 327 -5.33 10.43 -4.86
N VAL A 328 -6.35 9.96 -5.60
CA VAL A 328 -7.54 9.30 -5.07
C VAL A 328 -7.57 7.89 -5.62
N HIS A 329 -7.94 6.95 -4.76
CA HIS A 329 -8.22 5.57 -5.14
C HIS A 329 -9.63 5.24 -4.69
N VAL A 330 -10.50 4.91 -5.64
CA VAL A 330 -11.86 4.43 -5.40
C VAL A 330 -11.88 2.93 -5.61
N GLU A 331 -12.25 2.21 -4.57
CA GLU A 331 -12.49 0.77 -4.62
C GLU A 331 -13.98 0.54 -4.84
N ALA A 332 -14.33 -0.11 -5.95
CA ALA A 332 -15.70 -0.46 -6.30
C ALA A 332 -15.83 -1.98 -6.46
N PRO A 333 -17.04 -2.55 -6.33
CA PRO A 333 -17.23 -4.02 -6.37
C PRO A 333 -16.80 -4.71 -7.67
N LYS A 334 -16.51 -3.94 -8.73
CA LYS A 334 -16.17 -4.46 -10.06
C LYS A 334 -14.86 -3.90 -10.63
N ALA A 335 -14.22 -2.94 -9.95
CA ALA A 335 -13.03 -2.27 -10.45
C ALA A 335 -12.40 -1.37 -9.38
N HIS A 336 -11.12 -1.09 -9.57
CA HIS A 336 -10.39 -0.02 -8.91
C HIS A 336 -10.25 1.17 -9.85
N VAL A 337 -10.55 2.37 -9.36
CA VAL A 337 -10.36 3.63 -10.08
C VAL A 337 -9.27 4.44 -9.38
N ILE A 338 -8.17 4.67 -10.07
CA ILE A 338 -7.02 5.41 -9.56
C ILE A 338 -6.93 6.71 -10.32
N CYS A 339 -7.16 7.83 -9.62
CA CYS A 339 -7.10 9.15 -10.20
C CYS A 339 -5.94 9.93 -9.58
N ARG A 340 -5.02 10.45 -10.41
CA ARG A 340 -3.87 11.23 -9.93
C ARG A 340 -3.81 12.57 -10.65
N CYS A 341 -3.48 13.61 -9.90
CA CYS A 341 -3.27 14.97 -10.41
C CYS A 341 -1.79 15.32 -10.38
N LEU A 342 -1.32 15.92 -11.48
CA LEU A 342 -0.17 16.81 -11.48
C LEU A 342 -0.67 18.22 -11.79
N ASN A 343 -0.43 19.16 -10.88
CA ASN A 343 -0.69 20.58 -11.09
C ASN A 343 0.54 21.40 -10.67
N GLU A 344 1.16 22.07 -11.63
CA GLU A 344 2.33 22.92 -11.43
C GLU A 344 1.97 24.37 -11.05
N ALA A 345 0.69 24.74 -11.14
CA ALA A 345 0.19 26.05 -10.76
C ALA A 345 0.03 26.22 -9.23
N THR A 346 0.14 27.48 -8.79
CA THR A 346 -0.14 27.85 -7.40
C THR A 346 -1.63 27.81 -7.07
N ASP A 347 -2.50 27.86 -8.07
CA ASP A 347 -3.95 27.69 -7.92
C ASP A 347 -4.35 26.27 -8.35
N PHE A 348 -5.09 25.56 -7.51
CA PHE A 348 -5.48 24.17 -7.76
C PHE A 348 -6.59 24.05 -8.81
N ALA A 349 -7.38 25.10 -9.04
CA ALA A 349 -8.50 25.10 -9.98
C ALA A 349 -8.17 25.76 -11.32
N ALA A 350 -7.02 26.46 -11.41
CA ALA A 350 -6.63 27.19 -12.61
C ALA A 350 -5.47 26.49 -13.33
N THR A 351 -5.49 26.57 -14.66
CA THR A 351 -4.31 26.34 -15.49
C THR A 351 -3.50 27.63 -15.58
N ALA A 352 -2.16 27.52 -15.68
CA ALA A 352 -1.28 28.66 -15.91
C ALA A 352 -0.47 28.42 -17.17
N SER A 353 -0.25 29.45 -17.99
CA SER A 353 0.50 29.32 -19.25
C SER A 353 1.92 28.79 -18.99
N GLY A 354 2.31 27.73 -19.71
CA GLY A 354 3.59 27.04 -19.55
C GLY A 354 3.70 26.15 -18.30
N ARG A 355 2.57 25.81 -17.67
CA ARG A 355 2.50 24.91 -16.50
C ARG A 355 1.47 23.83 -16.73
N ALA A 356 1.86 22.58 -16.50
CA ALA A 356 0.99 21.45 -16.68
C ALA A 356 -0.06 21.36 -15.56
N HIS A 357 -1.29 21.07 -15.96
CA HIS A 357 -2.35 20.61 -15.06
C HIS A 357 -3.10 19.48 -15.76
N VAL A 358 -2.83 18.25 -15.33
CA VAL A 358 -3.32 17.04 -15.98
C VAL A 358 -3.69 15.99 -14.94
N HIS A 359 -4.77 15.26 -15.24
CA HIS A 359 -5.24 14.15 -14.43
C HIS A 359 -5.13 12.85 -15.20
N LEU A 360 -4.58 11.81 -14.57
CA LEU A 360 -4.64 10.45 -15.09
C LEU A 360 -5.70 9.67 -14.33
N VAL A 361 -6.58 9.01 -15.06
CA VAL A 361 -7.58 8.08 -14.51
C VAL A 361 -7.28 6.70 -15.05
N LEU A 362 -6.88 5.79 -14.17
CA LEU A 362 -6.60 4.39 -14.46
C LEU A 362 -7.71 3.50 -13.86
N ILE A 363 -8.26 2.63 -14.68
CA ILE A 363 -9.22 1.59 -14.30
C ILE A 363 -8.52 0.24 -14.34
N ILE A 364 -8.64 -0.48 -13.24
CA ILE A 364 -8.12 -1.83 -13.07
C ILE A 364 -9.28 -2.71 -12.62
N ASP A 365 -9.31 -3.94 -13.10
CA ASP A 365 -10.24 -4.96 -12.61
C ASP A 365 -10.07 -5.21 -11.10
N VAL A 366 -11.08 -5.78 -10.46
CA VAL A 366 -11.14 -6.02 -9.01
C VAL A 366 -10.01 -6.91 -8.49
N ASP A 367 -9.53 -7.84 -9.32
CA ASP A 367 -8.42 -8.74 -8.98
C ASP A 367 -7.05 -8.21 -9.44
N GLY A 368 -7.01 -7.03 -10.04
CA GLY A 368 -5.79 -6.47 -10.63
C GLY A 368 -4.86 -5.79 -9.63
N ASN A 369 -3.62 -5.53 -10.06
CA ASN A 369 -2.56 -5.05 -9.19
C ASN A 369 -2.64 -3.53 -8.98
N VAL A 370 -3.42 -3.11 -7.99
CA VAL A 370 -3.61 -1.70 -7.59
C VAL A 370 -2.30 -1.00 -7.26
N ALA A 371 -1.35 -1.68 -6.60
CA ALA A 371 -0.07 -1.09 -6.22
C ALA A 371 0.75 -0.72 -7.47
N MET A 372 0.86 -1.65 -8.42
CA MET A 372 1.49 -1.42 -9.71
C MET A 372 0.78 -0.30 -10.49
N GLY A 373 -0.55 -0.26 -10.45
CA GLY A 373 -1.34 0.82 -11.01
C GLY A 373 -0.96 2.19 -10.45
N LYS A 374 -0.96 2.34 -9.12
CA LYS A 374 -0.58 3.61 -8.45
C LYS A 374 0.84 4.03 -8.80
N MET A 375 1.79 3.08 -8.85
CA MET A 375 3.17 3.35 -9.25
C MET A 375 3.28 3.81 -10.71
N LYS A 376 2.62 3.10 -11.64
CA LYS A 376 2.66 3.42 -13.07
C LYS A 376 2.05 4.79 -13.36
N VAL A 377 0.93 5.11 -12.71
CA VAL A 377 0.33 6.44 -12.78
C VAL A 377 1.31 7.49 -12.25
N ALA A 378 1.97 7.25 -11.11
CA ALA A 378 2.95 8.19 -10.57
C ALA A 378 4.15 8.42 -11.50
N SER A 379 4.71 7.36 -12.10
CA SER A 379 5.87 7.47 -12.99
C SER A 379 5.51 8.14 -14.33
N ALA A 380 4.33 7.85 -14.87
CA ALA A 380 3.90 8.41 -16.15
C ALA A 380 3.53 9.89 -16.05
N MET A 381 3.31 10.44 -14.84
CA MET A 381 2.75 11.78 -14.73
C MET A 381 3.64 12.89 -15.27
N GLN A 382 4.96 12.78 -15.11
CA GLN A 382 5.88 13.78 -15.65
C GLN A 382 5.95 13.72 -17.17
N GLU A 383 5.98 12.51 -17.74
CA GLU A 383 5.97 12.28 -19.20
C GLU A 383 4.67 12.80 -19.82
N VAL A 384 3.52 12.47 -19.22
CA VAL A 384 2.21 12.97 -19.67
C VAL A 384 2.12 14.50 -19.53
N ALA A 385 2.66 15.08 -18.46
CA ALA A 385 2.59 16.52 -18.24
C ALA A 385 3.37 17.34 -19.28
N GLU A 386 4.41 16.79 -19.90
CA GLU A 386 5.15 17.47 -20.98
C GLU A 386 4.25 17.85 -22.16
N PHE A 387 3.23 17.04 -22.45
CA PHE A 387 2.24 17.33 -23.50
C PHE A 387 1.23 18.43 -23.13
N PHE A 388 1.18 18.82 -21.85
CA PHE A 388 0.24 19.81 -21.30
C PHE A 388 0.92 21.11 -20.87
N ARG A 389 2.26 21.22 -21.00
CA ARG A 389 3.02 22.47 -20.81
C ARG A 389 3.03 23.28 -22.09
#